data_AF-A0A7G7LBS4-F1
#
_entry.id   AF-A0A7G7LBS4-F1
#
_cell.length_a   1.000
_cell.length_b   1.000
_cell.length_c   1.000
_cell.angle_alpha   90.00
_cell.angle_beta   90.00
_cell.angle_gamma   90.00
#
_symmetry.space_group_name_H-M   'P 1'
#
loop_
_entity.id
_entity.type
_entity.pdbx_description
1 polymer ?
#
loop_
_entity_poly.entity_id
_entity_poly.type
_entity_poly.pdbx_seq_one_letter_code
_entity_poly.pdbx_strand_id
1 'polypeptide(L)'
;MSTRATRVVAVVAALEGLALLARPVQATAALGLGEKPPPTWVVRVLGARRLVQHVALAAAPGRGAARLTVVTELAHAASMLPAALVWPRHRRAALTSAAGATAAALAVGVAQAGEDAGTGELWADPTR
;
A
#
# COMPACT_ATOMS: atom_id res chain seq x y z
N MET A 1 15.34 -6.04 17.09
CA MET A 1 14.42 -5.25 16.24
C MET A 1 14.68 -5.55 14.77
N SER A 2 14.16 -6.65 14.23
CA SER A 2 14.26 -6.90 12.78
C SER A 2 13.02 -6.32 12.11
N THR A 3 13.05 -5.03 11.74
CA THR A 3 11.99 -4.39 10.95
C THR A 3 12.22 -4.58 9.44
N ARG A 4 13.02 -5.57 9.05
CA ARG A 4 13.54 -5.69 7.67
C ARG A 4 12.43 -6.02 6.68
N ALA A 5 11.53 -6.92 7.06
CA ALA A 5 10.40 -7.30 6.21
C ALA A 5 9.48 -6.10 5.97
N THR A 6 9.13 -5.39 7.03
CA THR A 6 8.27 -4.20 6.94
C THR A 6 8.92 -3.09 6.09
N ARG A 7 10.24 -2.86 6.24
CA ARG A 7 10.96 -1.90 5.38
C ARG A 7 10.96 -2.33 3.91
N VAL A 8 11.18 -3.60 3.59
CA VAL A 8 11.16 -4.10 2.20
C VAL A 8 9.79 -3.88 1.58
N VAL A 9 8.72 -4.29 2.27
CA VAL A 9 7.34 -4.07 1.81
C VAL A 9 7.08 -2.59 1.58
N ALA A 10 7.49 -1.73 2.52
CA ALA A 10 7.32 -0.29 2.40
C ALA A 10 8.10 0.30 1.22
N VAL A 11 9.34 -0.10 0.98
CA VAL A 11 10.13 0.38 -0.18
C VAL A 11 9.48 -0.03 -1.50
N VAL A 12 9.03 -1.28 -1.62
CA VAL A 12 8.34 -1.75 -2.84
C VAL A 12 7.09 -0.91 -3.12
N ALA A 13 6.26 -0.69 -2.11
CA ALA A 13 5.04 0.12 -2.25
C ALA A 13 5.34 1.61 -2.53
N ALA A 14 6.44 2.14 -1.98
CA ALA A 14 6.91 3.49 -2.27
C ALA A 14 7.33 3.64 -3.73
N LEU A 15 8.04 2.65 -4.30
CA LEU A 15 8.44 2.64 -5.72
C LEU A 15 7.22 2.60 -6.65
N GLU A 16 6.19 1.83 -6.29
CA GLU A 16 4.91 1.84 -7.01
C GLU A 16 4.26 3.24 -6.97
N GLY A 17 4.21 3.87 -5.80
CA GLY A 17 3.72 5.24 -5.65
C GLY A 17 4.50 6.26 -6.50
N LEU A 18 5.83 6.11 -6.54
CA LEU A 18 6.69 6.92 -7.38
C LEU A 18 6.40 6.72 -8.88
N ALA A 19 6.17 5.49 -9.33
CA ALA A 19 5.82 5.21 -10.72
C ALA A 19 4.48 5.87 -11.10
N LEU A 20 3.46 5.79 -10.24
CA LEU A 20 2.18 6.47 -10.43
C LEU A 20 2.32 8.00 -10.46
N LEU A 21 3.20 8.56 -9.62
CA LEU A 21 3.48 10.00 -9.56
C LEU A 21 4.25 10.51 -10.78
N ALA A 22 5.35 9.85 -11.15
CA ALA A 22 6.26 10.31 -12.19
C ALA A 22 5.79 9.95 -13.60
N ARG A 23 5.16 8.77 -13.76
CA ARG A 23 4.79 8.17 -15.06
C ARG A 23 3.34 7.66 -15.06
N PRO A 24 2.33 8.51 -14.76
CA PRO A 24 0.95 8.07 -14.55
C PRO A 24 0.33 7.36 -15.78
N VAL A 25 0.64 7.80 -16.99
CA VAL A 25 0.11 7.20 -18.23
C VAL A 25 0.68 5.80 -18.44
N GLN A 26 2.00 5.63 -18.29
CA GLN A 26 2.66 4.34 -18.47
C GLN A 26 2.24 3.36 -17.36
N ALA A 27 2.16 3.82 -16.12
CA ALA A 27 1.75 3.00 -14.98
C ALA A 27 0.31 2.49 -15.13
N THR A 28 -0.63 3.35 -15.54
CA THR A 28 -2.02 2.94 -15.77
C THR A 28 -2.17 2.05 -17.00
N ALA A 29 -1.36 2.26 -18.05
CA ALA A 29 -1.32 1.39 -19.22
C ALA A 29 -0.84 -0.03 -18.87
N ALA A 30 0.19 -0.16 -18.03
CA ALA A 30 0.68 -1.46 -17.55
C ALA A 30 -0.38 -2.27 -16.76
N LEU A 31 -1.34 -1.57 -16.15
CA LEU A 31 -2.48 -2.18 -15.46
C LEU A 31 -3.68 -2.46 -16.39
N GLY A 32 -3.54 -2.22 -17.70
CA GLY A 32 -4.60 -2.43 -18.69
C GLY A 32 -5.77 -1.44 -18.55
N LEU A 33 -5.52 -0.24 -18.01
CA LEU A 33 -6.52 0.82 -17.81
C LEU A 33 -6.61 1.80 -19.00
N GLY A 34 -5.97 1.49 -20.13
CA GLY A 34 -5.74 2.40 -21.26
C GLY A 34 -6.96 2.83 -22.07
N GLU A 35 -8.08 2.10 -22.04
CA GLU A 35 -9.30 2.48 -22.78
C GLU A 35 -10.02 3.69 -22.16
N LYS A 36 -9.99 3.80 -20.82
CA LYS A 36 -10.66 4.86 -20.05
C LYS A 36 -9.83 5.22 -18.81
N PRO A 37 -8.62 5.77 -19.00
CA PRO A 37 -7.74 6.06 -17.87
C PRO A 37 -8.33 7.19 -17.00
N PRO A 38 -8.15 7.12 -15.67
CA PRO A 38 -8.46 8.25 -14.79
C PRO A 38 -7.68 9.50 -15.19
N PRO A 39 -8.14 10.71 -14.82
CA PRO A 39 -7.37 11.93 -15.02
C PRO A 39 -5.97 11.80 -14.41
N THR A 40 -4.94 12.20 -15.15
CA THR A 40 -3.53 12.01 -14.76
C THR A 40 -3.20 12.69 -13.42
N TRP A 41 -3.82 13.82 -13.11
CA TRP A 41 -3.65 14.50 -11.82
C TRP A 41 -4.17 13.66 -10.64
N VAL A 42 -5.27 12.90 -10.82
CA VAL A 42 -5.79 11.99 -9.80
C VAL A 42 -4.78 10.88 -9.54
N VAL A 43 -4.26 10.27 -10.61
CA VAL A 43 -3.23 9.21 -10.52
C VAL A 43 -1.97 9.73 -9.81
N ARG A 44 -1.55 10.96 -10.10
CA ARG A 44 -0.40 11.61 -9.44
C ARG A 44 -0.66 11.84 -7.95
N VAL A 45 -1.83 12.35 -7.58
CA VAL A 45 -2.20 12.59 -6.17
C VAL A 45 -2.22 11.27 -5.39
N LEU A 46 -2.80 10.21 -5.95
CA LEU A 46 -2.77 8.88 -5.35
C LEU A 46 -1.33 8.34 -5.22
N GLY A 47 -0.52 8.49 -6.27
CA GLY A 47 0.89 8.11 -6.27
C GLY A 47 1.70 8.84 -5.20
N ALA A 48 1.51 10.16 -5.07
CA ALA A 48 2.16 10.97 -4.05
C ALA A 48 1.77 10.54 -2.63
N ARG A 49 0.46 10.30 -2.38
CA ARG A 49 -0.02 9.79 -1.09
C ARG A 49 0.66 8.47 -0.75
N ARG A 50 0.63 7.49 -1.66
CA ARG A 50 1.23 6.16 -1.47
C ARG A 50 2.73 6.27 -1.21
N LEU A 51 3.43 7.09 -1.99
CA LEU A 51 4.85 7.36 -1.83
C LEU A 51 5.18 7.92 -0.44
N VAL A 52 4.51 9.00 -0.03
CA VAL A 52 4.74 9.65 1.28
C VAL A 52 4.47 8.68 2.42
N GLN A 53 3.35 7.96 2.37
CA GLN A 53 2.95 7.02 3.40
C GLN A 53 3.97 5.89 3.59
N HIS A 54 4.39 5.27 2.49
CA HIS A 54 5.32 4.14 2.57
C HIS A 54 6.78 4.57 2.79
N VAL A 55 7.20 5.76 2.35
CA VAL A 55 8.49 6.33 2.75
C VAL A 55 8.53 6.59 4.27
N ALA A 56 7.45 7.15 4.83
CA ALA A 56 7.36 7.36 6.27
C ALA A 56 7.47 6.03 7.05
N LEU A 57 6.75 4.98 6.60
CA LEU A 57 6.84 3.65 7.19
C LEU A 57 8.25 3.03 7.03
N ALA A 58 8.89 3.21 5.88
CA ALA A 58 10.24 2.69 5.64
C ALA A 58 11.30 3.40 6.48
N ALA A 59 11.14 4.70 6.72
CA ALA A 59 12.06 5.50 7.53
C ALA A 59 11.95 5.14 9.02
N ALA A 60 10.72 5.09 9.55
CA ALA A 60 10.43 4.83 10.95
C ALA A 60 9.46 3.64 11.13
N PRO A 61 9.91 2.40 10.87
CA PRO A 61 9.06 1.22 11.03
C PRO A 61 8.82 0.93 12.50
N GLY A 62 7.54 0.91 12.87
CA GLY A 62 7.07 0.54 14.19
C GLY A 62 5.60 0.16 14.15
N ARG A 63 5.14 -0.55 15.19
CA ARG A 63 3.76 -1.08 15.28
C ARG A 63 2.70 -0.02 15.03
N GLY A 64 2.87 1.17 15.59
CA GLY A 64 1.95 2.30 15.39
C GLY A 64 1.89 2.76 13.92
N ALA A 65 3.06 2.97 13.30
CA ALA A 65 3.15 3.40 11.90
C ALA A 65 2.57 2.35 10.94
N ALA A 66 2.81 1.07 11.20
CA ALA A 66 2.26 0.00 10.39
C ALA A 66 0.74 -0.14 10.54
N ARG A 67 0.20 -0.09 11.77
CA ARG A 67 -1.26 -0.07 12.01
C ARG A 67 -1.93 1.10 11.30
N LEU A 68 -1.35 2.30 11.40
CA LEU A 68 -1.87 3.46 10.71
C LEU A 68 -1.87 3.28 9.19
N THR A 69 -0.79 2.68 8.65
CA THR A 69 -0.70 2.35 7.21
C THR A 69 -1.80 1.38 6.80
N VAL A 70 -1.99 0.28 7.54
CA VAL A 70 -3.05 -0.71 7.28
C VAL A 70 -4.43 -0.06 7.29
N VAL A 71 -4.76 0.72 8.33
CA VAL A 71 -6.05 1.40 8.44
C VAL A 71 -6.28 2.36 7.27
N THR A 72 -5.26 3.11 6.89
CA THR A 72 -5.33 4.09 5.81
C THR A 72 -5.55 3.44 4.45
N GLU A 73 -4.87 2.33 4.17
CA GLU A 73 -5.02 1.56 2.94
C GLU A 73 -6.39 0.87 2.88
N LEU A 74 -6.88 0.30 3.98
CA LEU A 74 -8.23 -0.28 4.03
C LEU A 74 -9.33 0.77 3.87
N ALA A 75 -9.18 1.93 4.50
CA ALA A 75 -10.11 3.05 4.31
C ALA A 75 -10.12 3.53 2.84
N HIS A 76 -8.95 3.58 2.19
CA HIS A 76 -8.85 3.88 0.76
C HIS A 76 -9.56 2.83 -0.08
N ALA A 77 -9.27 1.54 0.15
CA ALA A 77 -9.90 0.44 -0.57
C ALA A 77 -11.43 0.47 -0.42
N ALA A 78 -11.93 0.71 0.79
CA ALA A 78 -13.36 0.86 1.06
C ALA A 78 -13.96 2.04 0.30
N SER A 79 -13.27 3.18 0.24
CA SER A 79 -13.75 4.36 -0.51
C SER A 79 -13.80 4.16 -2.03
N MET A 80 -13.03 3.21 -2.57
CA MET A 80 -13.06 2.87 -3.99
C MET A 80 -14.29 2.04 -4.37
N LEU A 81 -14.93 1.34 -3.42
CA LEU A 81 -16.15 0.57 -3.68
C LEU A 81 -17.33 1.46 -4.12
N PRO A 82 -17.72 2.52 -3.39
CA PRO A 82 -18.75 3.43 -3.89
C PRO A 82 -18.30 4.15 -5.16
N ALA A 83 -17.01 4.49 -5.32
CA ALA A 83 -16.50 5.08 -6.56
C ALA A 83 -16.70 4.15 -7.78
N ALA A 84 -16.50 2.84 -7.58
CA ALA A 84 -16.72 1.82 -8.61
C ALA A 84 -18.20 1.65 -9.00
N LEU A 85 -19.12 1.94 -8.07
CA LEU A 85 -20.57 1.89 -8.30
C LEU A 85 -21.09 3.18 -8.94
N VAL A 86 -20.64 4.34 -8.46
CA VAL A 86 -21.11 5.67 -8.90
C VAL A 86 -20.52 6.06 -10.27
N TRP A 87 -19.30 5.63 -10.58
CA TRP A 87 -18.64 5.91 -11.85
C TRP A 87 -18.30 4.62 -12.62
N PRO A 88 -19.28 3.97 -13.26
CA PRO A 88 -19.08 2.72 -14.01
C PRO A 88 -17.97 2.82 -15.06
N ARG A 89 -17.80 4.01 -15.66
CA ARG A 89 -16.74 4.29 -16.65
C ARG A 89 -15.32 4.08 -16.11
N HIS A 90 -15.12 4.20 -14.79
CA HIS A 90 -13.84 4.03 -14.12
C HIS A 90 -13.83 2.81 -13.17
N ARG A 91 -14.82 1.91 -13.28
CA ARG A 91 -14.97 0.77 -12.37
C ARG A 91 -13.71 -0.08 -12.27
N ARG A 92 -13.07 -0.38 -13.42
CA ARG A 92 -11.80 -1.13 -13.45
C ARG A 92 -10.71 -0.41 -12.67
N ALA A 93 -10.51 0.89 -12.92
CA ALA A 93 -9.49 1.67 -12.21
C ALA A 93 -9.75 1.74 -10.70
N ALA A 94 -11.01 1.94 -10.29
CA ALA A 94 -11.39 1.94 -8.88
C ALA A 94 -11.13 0.58 -8.21
N LEU A 95 -11.54 -0.52 -8.84
CA LEU A 95 -11.31 -1.88 -8.32
C LEU A 95 -9.84 -2.26 -8.30
N THR A 96 -9.05 -1.91 -9.32
CA THR A 96 -7.60 -2.11 -9.33
C THR A 96 -6.93 -1.32 -8.20
N SER A 97 -7.35 -0.07 -7.97
CA SER A 97 -6.85 0.72 -6.85
C SER A 97 -7.24 0.12 -5.49
N ALA A 98 -8.47 -0.38 -5.36
CA ALA A 98 -8.92 -1.07 -4.15
C ALA A 98 -8.10 -2.34 -3.88
N ALA A 99 -7.88 -3.15 -4.91
CA ALA A 99 -7.10 -4.38 -4.81
C ALA A 99 -5.65 -4.10 -4.41
N GLY A 100 -5.01 -3.11 -5.04
CA GLY A 100 -3.64 -2.71 -4.70
C GLY A 100 -3.50 -2.18 -3.28
N ALA A 101 -4.51 -1.47 -2.77
CA ALA A 101 -4.52 -0.98 -1.40
C ALA A 101 -4.73 -2.11 -0.38
N THR A 102 -5.68 -3.02 -0.64
CA THR A 102 -5.87 -4.22 0.19
C THR A 102 -4.61 -5.08 0.23
N ALA A 103 -3.94 -5.28 -0.92
CA ALA A 103 -2.69 -6.04 -0.98
C ALA A 103 -1.58 -5.39 -0.14
N ALA A 104 -1.44 -4.06 -0.19
CA ALA A 104 -0.46 -3.33 0.62
C ALA A 104 -0.77 -3.43 2.13
N ALA A 105 -2.04 -3.30 2.51
CA ALA A 105 -2.49 -3.48 3.89
C ALA A 105 -2.13 -4.88 4.41
N LEU A 106 -2.43 -5.93 3.63
CA LEU A 106 -2.11 -7.30 3.99
C LEU A 106 -0.59 -7.53 4.09
N ALA A 107 0.19 -7.05 3.12
CA ALA A 107 1.64 -7.21 3.14
C ALA A 107 2.29 -6.56 4.36
N VAL A 108 1.87 -5.35 4.72
CA VAL A 108 2.35 -4.65 5.93
C VAL A 108 1.89 -5.38 7.20
N GLY A 109 0.63 -5.81 7.26
CA GLY A 109 0.08 -6.53 8.41
C GLY A 109 0.79 -7.86 8.67
N VAL A 110 1.03 -8.65 7.61
CA VAL A 110 1.75 -9.93 7.69
C VAL A 110 3.22 -9.72 8.07
N ALA A 111 3.90 -8.73 7.48
CA ALA A 111 5.28 -8.43 7.82
C ALA A 111 5.43 -8.08 9.31
N GLN A 112 4.54 -7.25 9.84
CA GLN A 112 4.56 -6.87 11.25
C GLN A 112 4.18 -8.02 12.19
N ALA A 113 3.18 -8.83 11.83
CA ALA A 113 2.77 -9.98 12.64
C ALA A 113 3.90 -11.02 12.75
N GLY A 114 4.65 -11.26 11.66
CA GLY A 114 5.82 -12.13 11.68
C GLY A 114 6.96 -11.59 12.55
N GLU A 115 7.16 -10.27 12.53
CA GLU A 115 8.15 -9.58 13.38
C GLU A 115 7.76 -9.65 14.88
N ASP A 116 6.46 -9.60 15.19
CA ASP A 116 5.93 -9.75 16.54
C ASP A 116 6.07 -11.19 17.05
N ALA A 117 5.74 -12.19 16.24
CA ALA A 117 5.85 -13.61 16.58
C ALA A 117 7.30 -14.03 16.87
N GLY A 118 8.26 -13.66 16.01
CA GLY A 118 9.68 -13.97 16.22
C GLY A 118 10.28 -13.26 17.43
N THR A 119 9.69 -12.15 17.89
CA THR A 119 10.09 -11.50 19.14
C THR A 119 9.56 -12.25 20.37
N GLY A 120 8.34 -12.80 20.27
CA GLY A 120 7.73 -13.59 21.34
C GLY A 120 8.43 -14.92 21.60
N GLU A 121 8.84 -15.64 20.55
CA GLU A 121 9.60 -16.89 20.68
C GLU A 121 10.96 -16.67 21.38
N LEU A 122 11.61 -15.53 21.14
CA LEU A 122 12.92 -15.22 21.72
C LEU A 122 12.88 -14.99 23.24
N TRP A 123 11.72 -14.63 23.80
CA TRP A 123 11.52 -14.44 25.24
C TRP A 123 10.94 -15.69 25.94
N ALA A 124 10.35 -16.61 25.17
CA ALA A 124 9.74 -17.83 25.69
C ALA A 124 10.72 -18.99 25.88
N ASP A 125 11.95 -18.89 25.37
CA ASP A 125 13.02 -19.87 25.58
C ASP A 125 13.91 -19.47 26.77
N PRO A 126 13.78 -20.12 27.94
CA PRO A 126 14.60 -19.81 29.12
C PRO A 126 16.02 -20.41 29.06
N THR A 127 16.40 -21.09 27.97
CA THR A 127 17.69 -21.81 27.87
C THR A 127 18.76 -21.08 27.06
N ARG A 128 18.55 -19.79 26.74
CA ARG A 128 19.56 -18.88 26.17
C ARG A 128 19.94 -17.75 27.12
#